data_AF-A0A5J5LMK7-F1
#
_entry.id   AF-A0A5J5LMK7-F1
#
_cell.length_a   1.000
_cell.length_b   1.000
_cell.length_c   1.000
_cell.angle_alpha   90.00
_cell.angle_beta   90.00
_cell.angle_gamma   90.00
#
_symmetry.space_group_name_H-M   'P 1'
#
loop_
_entity.id
_entity.type
_entity.pdbx_description
1 polymer ?
#
loop_
_entity_poly.entity_id
_entity_poly.type
_entity_poly.pdbx_seq_one_letter_code
_entity_poly.pdbx_strand_id
1 'polypeptide(L)'
;MSGKEAVRIESRSDRWRFVCPRGHRDWEPTNHHFWCAACARRDDVDGVFYELHDRRDDRLLEREQVRLVTPYGPYDPEIDREGST
;
A
#
# COMPACT_ATOMS: atom_id res chain seq x y z
N MET A 1 11.75 17.91 2.15
CA MET A 1 10.32 17.61 2.07
C MET A 1 10.18 16.38 1.19
N SER A 2 10.10 15.19 1.78
CA SER A 2 9.88 13.97 0.99
C SER A 2 8.40 13.95 0.63
N GLY A 3 8.08 14.29 -0.62
CA GLY A 3 6.71 14.29 -1.11
C GLY A 3 6.13 12.88 -1.04
N LYS A 4 4.87 12.76 -0.66
CA LYS A 4 4.14 11.48 -0.72
C LYS A 4 4.13 10.96 -2.17
N GLU A 5 4.52 9.72 -2.40
CA GLU A 5 4.37 9.05 -3.69
C GLU A 5 2.89 8.69 -3.89
N ALA A 6 2.31 9.23 -4.96
CA ALA A 6 0.95 8.90 -5.34
C ALA A 6 0.91 7.49 -5.94
N VAL A 7 0.40 6.53 -5.17
CA VAL A 7 0.24 5.14 -5.60
C VAL A 7 -1.21 4.93 -6.02
N ARG A 8 -1.42 4.93 -7.33
CA ARG A 8 -2.74 4.57 -7.89
C ARG A 8 -2.93 3.07 -7.72
N ILE A 9 -3.90 2.66 -6.91
CA ILE A 9 -4.31 1.25 -6.77
C ILE A 9 -5.65 1.02 -7.45
N GLU A 10 -5.89 1.73 -8.56
CA GLU A 10 -7.18 1.81 -9.24
C GLU A 10 -7.50 0.51 -10.00
N SER A 11 -6.48 -0.26 -10.42
CA SER A 11 -6.69 -1.50 -11.20
C SER A 11 -5.86 -2.70 -10.70
N ARG A 12 -6.33 -3.91 -11.05
CA ARG A 12 -5.57 -5.17 -10.90
C ARG A 12 -4.19 -5.12 -11.57
N SER A 13 -4.03 -4.29 -12.60
CA SER A 13 -2.78 -4.07 -13.32
C SER A 13 -1.83 -3.14 -12.56
N ASP A 14 -2.35 -2.16 -11.80
CA ASP A 14 -1.52 -1.29 -10.95
C ASP A 14 -1.03 -2.03 -9.70
N ARG A 15 -1.81 -3.00 -9.20
CA ARG A 15 -1.42 -3.97 -8.15
C ARG A 15 -0.30 -4.94 -8.58
N TRP A 16 0.25 -4.83 -9.79
CA TRP A 16 1.42 -5.63 -10.21
C TRP A 16 2.75 -5.00 -9.79
N ARG A 17 2.79 -3.67 -9.64
CA ARG A 17 3.99 -2.92 -9.23
C ARG A 17 4.17 -2.92 -7.72
N PHE A 18 3.10 -2.67 -6.97
CA PHE A 18 3.14 -2.54 -5.51
C PHE A 18 2.71 -3.84 -4.84
N VAL A 19 3.62 -4.46 -4.12
CA VAL A 19 3.44 -5.76 -3.46
C VAL A 19 3.74 -5.65 -1.97
N CYS A 20 3.31 -6.63 -1.17
CA CYS A 20 3.80 -6.70 0.20
C CYS A 20 5.32 -6.95 0.20
N PRO A 21 6.04 -6.74 1.32
CA PRO A 21 7.49 -6.93 1.39
C PRO A 21 7.98 -8.34 1.01
N ARG A 22 7.07 -9.32 0.97
CA ARG A 22 7.34 -10.70 0.54
C ARG A 22 6.99 -10.98 -0.92
N GLY A 23 6.54 -9.98 -1.68
CA GLY A 23 6.24 -10.09 -3.11
C GLY A 23 4.79 -10.48 -3.44
N HIS A 24 3.89 -10.61 -2.46
CA HIS A 24 2.49 -10.96 -2.73
C HIS A 24 1.67 -9.75 -3.19
N ARG A 25 0.71 -10.00 -4.09
CA ARG A 25 -0.23 -9.00 -4.61
C ARG A 25 -1.59 -9.00 -3.88
N ASP A 26 -1.82 -10.02 -3.06
CA ASP A 26 -3.06 -10.20 -2.30
C ASP A 26 -2.97 -9.41 -0.99
N TRP A 27 -2.84 -8.09 -1.09
CA TRP A 27 -2.87 -7.19 0.04
C TRP A 27 -3.99 -6.16 -0.10
N GLU A 28 -4.53 -5.76 1.04
CA GLU A 28 -5.58 -4.75 1.16
C GLU A 28 -5.13 -3.66 2.14
N PRO A 29 -5.38 -2.38 1.82
CA PRO A 29 -5.17 -1.29 2.76
C PRO A 29 -6.23 -1.32 3.85
N THR A 30 -5.78 -1.20 5.10
CA THR A 30 -6.60 -1.08 6.31
C THR A 30 -6.27 0.27 6.98
N ASN A 31 -7.00 0.65 8.02
CA ASN A 31 -6.72 1.87 8.80
C ASN A 31 -5.24 1.89 9.23
N HIS A 32 -4.46 2.82 8.65
CA HIS A 32 -3.02 3.03 8.91
C HIS A 32 -2.04 1.89 8.60
N HIS A 33 -2.47 0.78 8.00
CA HIS A 33 -1.56 -0.33 7.64
C HIS A 33 -2.05 -1.09 6.42
N PHE A 34 -1.23 -2.00 5.93
CA PHE A 34 -1.61 -2.96 4.90
C PHE A 34 -1.75 -4.34 5.51
N TRP A 35 -2.63 -5.14 4.93
CA TRP A 35 -2.84 -6.52 5.33
C TRP A 35 -2.72 -7.43 4.12
N CYS A 36 -1.89 -8.48 4.20
CA CYS A 36 -1.68 -9.45 3.14
C CYS A 36 -2.36 -10.78 3.48
N ALA A 37 -3.35 -11.17 2.67
CA ALA A 37 -4.07 -12.44 2.82
C ALA A 37 -3.17 -13.66 2.64
N ALA A 38 -2.15 -13.57 1.78
CA ALA A 38 -1.20 -14.66 1.57
C ALA A 38 -0.25 -14.83 2.78
N CYS A 39 0.19 -13.73 3.40
CA CYS A 39 0.99 -13.78 4.62
C CYS A 39 0.15 -14.27 5.81
N ALA A 40 -1.07 -13.76 5.99
CA ALA A 40 -1.95 -14.12 7.10
C ALA A 40 -2.36 -15.62 7.12
N ARG A 41 -2.22 -16.33 6.01
CA ARG A 41 -2.48 -17.79 5.93
C ARG A 41 -1.31 -18.64 6.41
N ARG A 42 -0.15 -18.05 6.67
CA ARG A 42 1.02 -18.78 7.14
C ARG A 42 1.16 -18.61 8.66
N ASP A 43 1.55 -19.69 9.33
CA ASP A 43 1.71 -19.68 10.79
C ASP A 43 2.97 -18.94 11.27
N ASP A 44 3.92 -18.67 10.37
CA ASP A 44 5.24 -18.09 10.70
C ASP A 44 5.30 -16.57 10.54
N VAL A 45 4.28 -15.93 9.97
CA VAL A 45 4.32 -14.50 9.63
C VAL A 45 2.99 -13.80 9.83
N ASP A 46 3.04 -12.57 10.37
CA ASP A 46 1.88 -11.70 10.41
C ASP A 46 1.49 -11.23 9.00
N GLY A 47 0.19 -11.15 8.76
CA GLY A 47 -0.39 -10.54 7.58
C GLY A 47 -0.27 -9.01 7.57
N VAL A 48 -0.09 -8.38 8.73
CA VAL A 48 0.03 -6.92 8.88
C VAL A 48 1.43 -6.44 8.48
N PHE A 49 1.48 -5.35 7.71
CA PHE A 49 2.71 -4.68 7.32
C PHE A 49 2.46 -3.19 7.03
N TYR A 50 3.51 -2.37 7.08
CA TYR A 50 3.39 -0.91 6.97
C TYR A 50 4.02 -0.33 5.70
N GLU A 51 4.66 -1.17 4.89
CA GLU A 51 5.43 -0.75 3.72
C GLU A 51 5.02 -1.51 2.46
N LEU A 52 4.80 -0.79 1.36
CA LEU A 52 4.66 -1.41 0.04
C LEU A 52 6.02 -1.54 -0.62
N HIS A 53 6.30 -2.71 -1.18
CA HIS A 53 7.44 -2.91 -2.05
C HIS A 53 7.06 -2.50 -3.48
N ASP A 54 7.69 -1.45 -3.97
CA ASP A 54 7.65 -1.04 -5.36
C ASP A 54 8.64 -1.88 -6.18
N ARG A 55 8.12 -2.81 -6.97
CA ARG A 55 8.92 -3.69 -7.84
C ARG A 55 9.59 -2.99 -9.02
N ARG A 56 9.15 -1.79 -9.39
CA ARG A 56 9.76 -1.05 -10.51
C ARG A 56 11.11 -0.50 -10.12
N ASP A 57 11.16 0.12 -8.94
CA ASP A 57 12.32 0.86 -8.44
C ASP A 57 13.04 0.13 -7.30
N ASP A 58 12.52 -1.05 -6.90
CA ASP A 58 13.00 -1.91 -5.82
C ASP A 58 13.11 -1.18 -4.47
N ARG A 59 12.02 -0.51 -4.06
CA ARG A 59 11.96 0.34 -2.87
C ARG A 59 10.81 -0.02 -1.95
N LEU A 60 11.01 0.19 -0.65
CA LEU A 60 9.95 0.12 0.35
C LEU A 60 9.37 1.52 0.56
N LEU A 61 8.04 1.61 0.48
CA LEU A 61 7.27 2.85 0.63
C LEU A 61 6.36 2.72 1.85
N GLU A 62 6.56 3.55 2.87
CA GLU A 62 5.74 3.54 4.09
C GLU A 62 4.30 3.96 3.80
N ARG A 63 3.33 3.49 4.59
CA ARG A 63 1.90 3.80 4.42
C ARG A 63 1.63 5.31 4.37
N GLU A 64 2.36 6.09 5.15
CA GLU A 64 2.28 7.56 5.23
C GLU A 64 2.85 8.26 4.00
N GLN A 65 3.79 7.60 3.31
CA GLN A 65 4.39 8.07 2.06
C GLN A 65 3.55 7.71 0.85
N VAL A 66 2.61 6.78 0.99
CA VAL A 66 1.79 6.24 -0.10
C VAL A 66 0.39 6.85 -0.03
N ARG A 67 -0.03 7.53 -1.09
CA ARG A 67 -1.42 7.97 -1.24
C ARG A 67 -2.22 6.98 -2.08
N LEU A 68 -3.27 6.40 -1.50
CA LEU A 68 -4.13 5.45 -2.19
C LEU A 68 -5.25 6.18 -2.93
N VAL A 69 -5.22 6.13 -4.27
CA VAL A 69 -6.24 6.77 -5.11
C VAL A 69 -7.25 5.73 -5.57
N THR A 70 -8.54 6.01 -5.37
CA THR A 70 -9.65 5.23 -5.92
C THR A 70 -10.69 6.14 -6.57
N PRO A 71 -11.45 5.65 -7.56
CA PRO A 71 -12.55 6.41 -8.16
C PRO A 71 -13.72 6.68 -7.20
N TYR A 72 -13.77 5.98 -6.05
CA TYR A 72 -14.83 6.13 -5.04
C TYR A 72 -14.45 7.08 -3.89
N GLY A 73 -13.25 7.67 -3.93
CA GLY A 73 -12.71 8.53 -2.88
C GLY A 73 -11.47 7.95 -2.18
N PRO A 74 -10.87 8.68 -1.23
CA PRO A 74 -9.74 8.19 -0.45
C PRO A 74 -10.13 6.96 0.38
N TYR A 75 -9.24 5.97 0.47
CA TYR A 75 -9.44 4.81 1.36
C TYR A 75 -9.46 5.25 2.83
N ASP A 76 -8.53 6.13 3.20
CA ASP A 76 -8.47 6.75 4.50
C ASP A 76 -8.36 8.28 4.34
N PRO A 77 -9.42 9.04 4.67
CA PRO A 77 -9.47 10.48 4.46
C PRO A 77 -8.51 11.28 5.36
N GLU A 78 -7.92 10.69 6.40
CA GLU A 78 -6.94 11.36 7.26
C GLU A 78 -5.54 11.34 6.64
N ILE A 79 -5.19 10.26 5.93
CA ILE A 79 -3.85 10.06 5.35
C ILE A 79 -3.79 10.19 3.82
N ASP A 80 -4.90 9.89 3.11
CA ASP A 80 -5.01 9.95 1.65
C ASP A 80 -5.63 11.28 1.13
N ARG A 81 -6.05 12.18 2.04
CA ARG A 81 -6.49 13.52 1.65
C ARG A 81 -5.35 14.30 1.02
N GLU A 82 -5.70 14.96 -0.09
CA GLU A 82 -4.83 15.84 -0.85
C GLU A 82 -4.38 17.01 0.02
N GLY A 83 -3.07 17.13 0.26
CA GLY A 83 -2.47 18.25 0.97
C GLY A 83 -2.53 18.17 2.50
N SER A 84 -1.44 17.72 3.14
CA SER A 84 -0.89 18.50 4.25
C SER A 84 0.16 19.41 3.63
N THR A 85 -0.24 20.65 3.35
CA THR A 85 0.70 21.77 3.24
C THR A 85 1.15 22.17 4.63
#